data_AF-A0A9X3F3I5-F1
#
_entry.id   AF-A0A9X3F3I5-F1
#
_cell.length_a   1.000
_cell.length_b   1.000
_cell.length_c   1.000
_cell.angle_alpha   90.00
_cell.angle_beta   90.00
_cell.angle_gamma   90.00
#
_symmetry.space_group_name_H-M   'P 1'
#
loop_
_entity.id
_entity.type
_entity.pdbx_description
1 polymer ?
#
loop_
_entity_poly.entity_id
_entity_poly.type
_entity_poly.pdbx_seq_one_letter_code
_entity_poly.pdbx_strand_id
1 'polypeptide(L)'
;MKHDNPKIIHDKYAPYWAIALVVFAGTGLATIWIDLGAFWKGYVLDITGPAWNYILFRGLFTAYANNVWTRFFTPKRTLTIFLLVCFGIETMQLFNVYEATFDLWDLLAYISILFPLFFIDLKLNKQSIRSVE
;
A
#
# COMPACT_ATOMS: atom_id res chain seq x y z
N MET A 1 -15.15 -35.22 3.48
CA MET A 1 -15.32 -33.75 3.57
C MET A 1 -15.25 -33.21 2.16
N LYS A 2 -16.32 -32.58 1.66
CA LYS A 2 -16.32 -31.91 0.35
C LYS A 2 -15.35 -30.73 0.48
N HIS A 3 -14.22 -30.78 -0.20
CA HIS A 3 -13.42 -29.58 -0.44
C HIS A 3 -14.23 -28.74 -1.41
N ASP A 4 -15.07 -27.85 -0.89
CA ASP A 4 -15.67 -26.79 -1.69
C ASP A 4 -14.50 -25.96 -2.21
N ASN A 5 -14.18 -26.17 -3.48
CA ASN A 5 -13.13 -25.45 -4.18
C ASN A 5 -13.49 -23.96 -4.06
N PRO A 6 -12.64 -23.12 -3.44
CA PRO A 6 -13.01 -21.73 -3.21
C PRO A 6 -13.35 -21.11 -4.57
N LYS A 7 -14.59 -20.62 -4.73
CA LYS A 7 -15.02 -19.91 -5.95
C LYS A 7 -13.96 -18.86 -6.25
N ILE A 8 -13.31 -19.00 -7.41
CA ILE A 8 -12.34 -18.03 -7.92
C ILE A 8 -13.14 -16.81 -8.31
N ILE A 9 -13.21 -15.83 -7.41
CA ILE A 9 -13.85 -14.54 -7.68
C ILE A 9 -12.82 -13.69 -8.41
N HIS A 10 -13.03 -13.47 -9.71
CA HIS A 10 -12.19 -12.63 -10.53
C HIS A 10 -12.43 -11.16 -10.18
N ASP A 11 -11.43 -10.47 -9.64
CA ASP A 11 -11.55 -9.04 -9.35
C ASP A 11 -11.37 -8.22 -10.62
N LYS A 12 -12.47 -7.59 -11.07
CA LYS A 12 -12.49 -6.70 -12.25
C LYS A 12 -11.56 -5.49 -12.09
N TYR A 13 -11.20 -5.11 -10.87
CA TYR A 13 -10.35 -3.96 -10.59
C TYR A 13 -8.86 -4.29 -10.54
N ALA A 14 -8.48 -5.59 -10.57
CA ALA A 14 -7.09 -6.02 -10.48
C ALA A 14 -6.15 -5.36 -11.51
N PRO A 15 -6.54 -5.15 -12.78
CA PRO A 15 -5.69 -4.44 -13.74
C PRO A 15 -5.37 -2.99 -13.34
N TYR A 16 -6.34 -2.26 -12.77
CA TYR A 16 -6.12 -0.88 -12.32
C TYR A 16 -5.17 -0.84 -11.12
N TRP A 17 -5.29 -1.79 -10.20
CA TRP A 17 -4.36 -1.96 -9.09
C TRP A 17 -2.95 -2.32 -9.56
N ALA A 18 -2.82 -3.17 -10.57
CA ALA A 18 -1.52 -3.50 -11.17
C ALA A 18 -0.87 -2.27 -11.83
N ILE A 19 -1.65 -1.45 -12.56
CA ILE A 19 -1.15 -0.18 -13.13
C ILE A 19 -0.72 0.78 -12.02
N ALA A 20 -1.55 0.96 -10.99
CA ALA A 20 -1.23 1.83 -9.87
C ALA A 20 0.04 1.36 -9.14
N LEU A 21 0.21 0.04 -8.96
CA LEU A 21 1.42 -0.56 -8.40
C LEU A 21 2.65 -0.13 -9.21
N VAL A 22 2.63 -0.31 -10.53
CA VAL A 22 3.76 0.04 -11.41
C VAL A 22 4.03 1.54 -11.41
N VAL A 23 2.99 2.38 -11.41
CA VAL A 23 3.15 3.84 -11.39
C VAL A 23 3.78 4.30 -10.08
N PHE A 24 3.25 3.87 -8.93
CA PHE A 24 3.85 4.23 -7.63
C PHE A 24 5.24 3.65 -7.49
N ALA A 25 5.46 2.41 -7.95
CA ALA A 25 6.76 1.78 -7.95
C ALA A 25 7.80 2.54 -8.75
N GLY A 26 7.48 2.80 -10.00
CA GLY A 26 8.37 3.51 -10.92
C GLY A 26 8.63 4.94 -10.44
N THR A 27 7.61 5.62 -9.90
CA THR A 27 7.75 6.99 -9.40
C THR A 27 8.62 7.05 -8.15
N GLY A 28 8.39 6.16 -7.18
CA GLY A 28 9.21 6.08 -5.96
C GLY A 28 10.64 5.70 -6.27
N LEU A 29 10.86 4.73 -7.15
CA LEU A 29 12.20 4.35 -7.61
C LEU A 29 12.87 5.49 -8.38
N ALA A 30 12.15 6.18 -9.25
CA ALA A 30 12.69 7.29 -10.05
C ALA A 30 13.31 8.41 -9.22
N THR A 31 12.96 8.56 -7.93
CA THR A 31 13.61 9.54 -7.03
C THR A 31 15.10 9.27 -6.81
N ILE A 32 15.56 8.04 -7.03
CA ILE A 32 16.97 7.66 -6.93
C ILE A 32 17.77 8.18 -8.13
N TRP A 33 17.21 8.11 -9.34
CA TRP A 33 17.93 8.44 -10.58
C TRP A 33 17.65 9.85 -11.11
N ILE A 34 16.48 10.42 -10.80
CA ILE A 34 16.04 11.70 -11.32
C ILE A 34 16.01 12.70 -10.17
N ASP A 35 16.69 13.83 -10.33
CA ASP A 35 16.64 14.92 -9.38
C ASP A 35 15.70 16.03 -9.88
N LEU A 36 14.51 16.11 -9.29
CA LEU A 36 13.54 17.19 -9.55
C LEU A 36 13.43 18.16 -8.36
N GLY A 37 14.43 18.19 -7.48
CA GLY A 37 14.52 19.09 -6.34
C GLY A 37 14.23 18.44 -4.98
N ALA A 38 14.27 19.26 -3.94
CA ALA A 38 14.21 18.82 -2.55
C ALA A 38 12.93 18.03 -2.22
N PHE A 39 11.77 18.48 -2.71
CA PHE A 39 10.50 17.76 -2.50
C PHE A 39 10.51 16.37 -3.14
N TRP A 40 11.10 16.23 -4.33
CA TRP A 40 11.13 14.97 -5.07
C TRP A 40 11.98 13.91 -4.36
N LYS A 41 13.16 14.31 -3.88
CA LYS A 41 14.05 13.41 -3.12
C LYS A 41 13.58 13.17 -1.69
N GLY A 42 12.98 14.19 -1.07
CA GLY A 42 12.49 14.13 0.30
C GLY A 42 11.23 13.28 0.40
N TYR A 43 10.14 13.65 -0.27
CA TYR A 43 8.82 13.12 0.09
C TYR A 43 8.22 12.15 -0.92
N VAL A 44 8.65 12.14 -2.19
CA VAL A 44 7.97 11.32 -3.21
C VAL A 44 8.14 9.82 -2.92
N LEU A 45 9.31 9.41 -2.44
CA LEU A 45 9.51 8.03 -2.01
C LEU A 45 8.68 7.71 -0.76
N ASP A 46 8.54 8.64 0.18
CA ASP A 46 7.71 8.46 1.38
C ASP A 46 6.22 8.44 1.05
N ILE A 47 5.78 9.15 0.02
CA ILE A 47 4.37 9.09 -0.44
C ILE A 47 4.10 7.76 -1.14
N THR A 48 4.95 7.41 -2.10
CA THR A 48 4.73 6.25 -2.99
C THR A 48 5.11 4.92 -2.34
N GLY A 49 6.03 4.97 -1.36
CA GLY A 49 6.63 3.87 -0.62
C GLY A 49 5.65 3.02 0.19
N PRO A 50 4.74 3.62 0.98
CA PRO A 50 3.66 2.87 1.62
C PRO A 50 2.57 2.49 0.62
N ALA A 51 2.34 3.31 -0.43
CA ALA A 51 1.25 3.14 -1.39
C ALA A 51 1.39 1.87 -2.26
N TRP A 52 2.53 1.68 -2.94
CA TRP A 52 2.79 0.46 -3.72
C TRP A 52 2.86 -0.79 -2.83
N ASN A 53 3.44 -0.69 -1.63
CA ASN A 53 3.53 -1.79 -0.68
C ASN A 53 2.14 -2.19 -0.18
N TYR A 54 1.26 -1.23 0.10
CA TYR A 54 -0.14 -1.51 0.45
C TYR A 54 -0.82 -2.37 -0.62
N ILE A 55 -0.69 -1.98 -1.91
CA ILE A 55 -1.26 -2.70 -3.05
C ILE A 55 -0.67 -4.11 -3.16
N LEU A 56 0.63 -4.23 -2.98
CA LEU A 56 1.37 -5.50 -3.05
C LEU A 56 0.96 -6.46 -1.94
N PHE A 57 0.98 -6.02 -0.68
CA PHE A 57 0.63 -6.84 0.47
C PHE A 57 -0.84 -7.23 0.49
N ARG A 58 -1.74 -6.34 0.04
CA ARG A 58 -3.16 -6.68 -0.15
C ARG A 58 -3.40 -7.65 -1.29
N GLY A 59 -2.44 -7.82 -2.21
CA GLY A 59 -2.59 -8.64 -3.40
C GLY A 59 -3.67 -8.10 -4.35
N LEU A 60 -3.87 -6.78 -4.40
CA LEU A 60 -4.97 -6.19 -5.20
C LEU A 60 -4.72 -6.30 -6.71
N PHE A 61 -3.47 -6.53 -7.11
CA PHE A 61 -3.06 -6.68 -8.51
C PHE A 61 -3.38 -8.07 -9.10
N THR A 62 -3.79 -9.05 -8.28
CA THR A 62 -4.07 -10.41 -8.75
C THR A 62 -5.57 -10.70 -8.82
N ALA A 63 -5.97 -11.44 -9.86
CA ALA A 63 -7.32 -11.96 -10.01
C ALA A 63 -7.68 -13.06 -8.99
N TYR A 64 -6.68 -13.63 -8.31
CA TYR A 64 -6.86 -14.74 -7.36
C TYR A 64 -6.83 -14.23 -5.92
N ALA A 65 -7.90 -13.55 -5.52
CA ALA A 65 -7.97 -12.86 -4.24
C ALA A 65 -8.19 -13.75 -3.00
N ASN A 66 -8.40 -15.07 -3.16
CA ASN A 66 -8.82 -15.95 -2.06
C ASN A 66 -7.73 -16.96 -1.66
N ASN A 67 -6.69 -16.48 -0.99
CA ASN A 67 -5.60 -17.30 -0.45
C ASN A 67 -5.31 -16.94 1.02
N VAL A 68 -4.41 -17.69 1.68
CA VAL A 68 -4.08 -17.47 3.11
C VAL A 68 -3.49 -16.08 3.34
N TRP A 69 -2.70 -15.58 2.39
CA TRP A 69 -2.04 -14.28 2.46
C TRP A 69 -3.05 -13.12 2.45
N THR A 70 -3.95 -13.09 1.48
CA THR A 70 -4.97 -12.03 1.35
C THR A 70 -6.00 -12.04 2.47
N ARG A 71 -6.22 -13.20 3.12
CA ARG A 71 -7.04 -13.31 4.35
C ARG A 71 -6.36 -12.71 5.57
N PHE A 72 -5.04 -12.81 5.66
CA PHE A 72 -4.27 -12.19 6.74
C PHE A 72 -4.22 -10.67 6.56
N PHE A 73 -3.83 -10.23 5.36
CA PHE A 73 -3.73 -8.82 4.98
C PHE A 73 -5.11 -8.26 4.59
N THR A 74 -5.97 -8.08 5.59
CA THR A 74 -7.22 -7.33 5.40
C THR A 74 -6.92 -5.82 5.23
N PRO A 75 -7.82 -5.03 4.62
CA PRO A 75 -7.59 -3.59 4.41
C PRO A 75 -7.17 -2.86 5.69
N LYS A 76 -7.87 -3.13 6.80
CA LYS A 76 -7.63 -2.51 8.11
C LYS A 76 -6.30 -2.94 8.71
N ARG A 77 -6.01 -4.25 8.73
CA ARG A 77 -4.75 -4.77 9.26
C ARG A 77 -3.56 -4.23 8.50
N THR A 78 -3.67 -4.19 7.17
CA THR A 78 -2.60 -3.70 6.29
C THR A 78 -2.33 -2.23 6.57
N LEU A 79 -3.38 -1.39 6.61
CA LEU A 79 -3.23 0.02 6.98
C LEU A 79 -2.53 0.19 8.33
N THR A 80 -2.99 -0.53 9.37
CA THR A 80 -2.39 -0.45 10.72
C THR A 80 -0.91 -0.86 10.71
N ILE A 81 -0.55 -1.94 10.02
CA ILE A 81 0.85 -2.38 9.92
C ILE A 81 1.70 -1.30 9.25
N PHE A 82 1.24 -0.73 8.13
CA PHE A 82 2.00 0.32 7.44
C PHE A 82 2.13 1.59 8.27
N LEU A 83 1.07 2.02 8.95
CA LEU A 83 1.15 3.18 9.85
C LEU A 83 2.14 2.95 11.01
N LEU A 84 2.14 1.74 11.60
CA LEU A 84 3.09 1.38 12.65
C LEU A 84 4.53 1.34 12.13
N VAL A 85 4.75 0.83 10.93
CA VAL A 85 6.09 0.81 10.30
C VAL A 85 6.56 2.22 10.01
N CYS A 86 5.73 3.06 9.38
CA CYS A 86 6.07 4.45 9.07
C CYS A 86 6.39 5.23 10.35
N PHE A 87 5.53 5.13 11.37
CA PHE A 87 5.77 5.75 12.67
C PHE A 87 7.02 5.19 13.38
N GLY A 88 7.29 3.90 13.23
CA GLY A 88 8.48 3.24 13.78
C GLY A 88 9.77 3.75 13.14
N ILE A 89 9.77 3.97 11.82
CA ILE A 89 10.90 4.55 11.08
C ILE A 89 11.16 5.98 11.60
N GLU A 90 10.13 6.83 11.67
CA GLU A 90 10.24 8.19 12.22
C GLU A 90 10.76 8.19 13.67
N THR A 91 10.25 7.29 14.50
CA THR A 91 10.71 7.17 15.89
C THR A 91 12.18 6.78 15.95
N MET A 92 12.64 5.86 15.10
CA MET A 92 14.05 5.49 15.02
C MET A 92 14.94 6.64 14.55
N GLN A 93 14.46 7.48 13.64
CA GLN A 93 15.15 8.71 13.23
C GLN A 93 15.22 9.72 14.36
N LEU A 94 14.14 9.92 15.10
CA LEU A 94 14.08 10.81 16.27
C LEU A 94 15.13 10.42 17.33
N PHE A 95 15.37 9.12 17.52
CA PHE A 95 16.39 8.60 18.43
C PHE A 95 17.78 8.46 17.79
N ASN A 96 17.97 8.90 16.55
CA ASN A 96 19.22 8.78 15.78
C ASN A 96 19.76 7.34 15.74
N VAL A 97 18.87 6.35 15.62
CA VAL A 97 19.25 4.93 15.53
C VAL A 97 20.03 4.64 14.25
N TYR A 98 19.83 5.44 13.20
CA TYR A 98 20.58 5.42 11.96
C TYR A 98 20.68 6.84 11.38
N GLU A 99 21.60 7.05 10.43
CA GLU A 99 21.80 8.36 9.79
C GLU A 99 20.63 8.71 8.86
N ALA A 100 19.67 9.46 9.39
CA ALA A 100 18.59 10.09 8.67
C ALA A 100 18.10 11.33 9.43
N THR A 101 17.44 12.25 8.73
CA THR A 101 16.90 13.48 9.32
C THR A 101 15.44 13.26 9.67
N PHE A 102 15.10 13.40 10.95
CA PHE A 102 13.71 13.39 11.39
C PHE A 102 12.94 14.57 10.79
N ASP A 103 11.85 14.30 10.09
CA ASP A 103 10.92 15.30 9.59
C ASP A 103 9.48 14.91 9.90
N LEU A 104 8.78 15.75 10.67
CA LEU A 104 7.37 15.53 10.99
C LEU A 104 6.48 15.49 9.74
N TRP A 105 6.89 16.14 8.65
CA TRP A 105 6.17 16.13 7.39
C TRP A 105 6.23 14.78 6.66
N ASP A 106 7.19 13.90 7.00
CA ASP A 106 7.27 12.54 6.43
C ASP A 106 6.05 11.72 6.84
N LEU A 107 5.54 11.91 8.07
CA LEU A 107 4.31 11.26 8.51
C LEU A 107 3.10 11.70 7.67
N LEU A 108 3.04 12.97 7.29
CA LEU A 108 1.98 13.48 6.41
C LEU A 108 2.15 12.96 4.98
N ALA A 109 3.39 12.87 4.49
CA ALA A 109 3.72 12.25 3.22
C ALA A 109 3.25 10.78 3.17
N TYR A 110 3.57 9.98 4.18
CA TYR A 110 3.17 8.57 4.29
C TYR A 110 1.65 8.38 4.20
N ILE A 111 0.87 9.22 4.89
CA ILE A 111 -0.59 9.06 4.93
C ILE A 111 -1.32 9.65 3.73
N SER A 112 -0.68 10.59 3.01
CA SER A 112 -1.31 11.38 1.94
C SER A 112 -1.97 10.55 0.84
N ILE A 113 -1.32 9.46 0.40
CA ILE A 113 -1.85 8.52 -0.59
C ILE A 113 -2.34 7.23 0.05
N LEU A 114 -1.75 6.80 1.16
CA LEU A 114 -2.11 5.56 1.84
C LEU A 114 -3.57 5.54 2.32
N PHE A 115 -4.07 6.63 2.91
CA PHE A 115 -5.47 6.72 3.35
C PHE A 115 -6.47 6.71 2.18
N PRO A 116 -6.30 7.53 1.12
CA PRO A 116 -7.12 7.43 -0.08
C PRO A 116 -7.17 6.02 -0.67
N LEU A 117 -6.02 5.34 -0.79
CA LEU A 117 -5.96 3.97 -1.29
C LEU A 117 -6.76 2.99 -0.41
N PHE A 118 -6.61 3.11 0.90
CA PHE A 118 -7.36 2.31 1.87
C PHE A 118 -8.88 2.49 1.73
N PHE A 119 -9.36 3.73 1.57
CA PHE A 119 -10.79 3.97 1.39
C PHE A 119 -11.32 3.42 0.07
N ILE A 120 -10.53 3.51 -1.01
CA ILE A 120 -10.87 2.91 -2.30
C ILE A 120 -10.96 1.39 -2.16
N ASP A 121 -9.95 0.73 -1.57
CA ASP A 121 -9.97 -0.73 -1.33
C ASP A 121 -11.19 -1.14 -0.49
N LEU A 122 -11.46 -0.45 0.63
CA LEU A 122 -12.64 -0.75 1.46
C LEU A 122 -13.96 -0.68 0.67
N LYS A 123 -14.11 0.33 -0.19
CA LYS A 123 -15.33 0.53 -0.98
C LYS A 123 -15.48 -0.56 -2.03
N LEU A 124 -14.41 -0.89 -2.75
CA LEU A 124 -14.42 -1.90 -3.80
C LEU A 124 -14.61 -3.31 -3.22
N ASN A 125 -13.98 -3.61 -2.08
CA ASN A 125 -14.12 -4.89 -1.39
C ASN A 125 -15.57 -5.10 -0.90
N LYS A 126 -16.21 -4.07 -0.34
CA LYS A 126 -17.63 -4.13 0.05
C LYS A 126 -18.57 -4.36 -1.15
N GLN A 127 -18.26 -3.79 -2.32
CA GLN A 127 -19.04 -4.00 -3.54
C GLN A 127 -18.87 -5.42 -4.07
N SER A 128 -17.65 -5.96 -4.03
CA SER A 128 -17.36 -7.34 -4.45
C SER A 128 -18.17 -8.36 -3.64
N ILE A 129 -18.19 -8.23 -2.30
CA ILE A 129 -18.96 -9.12 -1.42
C ILE A 129 -20.47 -9.07 -1.75
N ARG A 130 -21.03 -7.87 -1.93
CA ARG A 130 -22.46 -7.69 -2.26
C ARG A 130 -22.88 -8.25 -3.62
N SER A 131 -21.95 -8.40 -4.57
CA SER A 131 -22.26 -8.94 -5.89
C SER A 131 -22.35 -10.48 -5.91
N VAL A 132 -21.96 -11.13 -4.81
CA VAL A 132 -21.94 -12.59 -4.67
C VAL A 132 -23.12 -13.10 -3.82
N GLU A 133 -23.75 -12.22 -3.05
CA GLU A 133 -25.03 -12.46 -2.34
C GLU A 133 -26.23 -12.30 -3.30
#